data_AF-A0A023B347-F1
#
_entry.id   AF-A0A023B347-F1
#
_cell.length_a   1.000
_cell.length_b   1.000
_cell.length_c   1.000
_cell.angle_alpha   90.00
_cell.angle_beta   90.00
_cell.angle_gamma   90.00
#
_symmetry.space_group_name_H-M   'P 1'
#
loop_
_entity.id
_entity.type
_entity.pdbx_description
1 polymer ?
#
loop_
_entity_poly.entity_id
_entity_poly.type
_entity_poly.pdbx_seq_one_letter_code
_entity_poly.pdbx_strand_id
1 'polypeptide(L)'
;MILFQDLCEVGERVCEVKGTTGRRILYEFIQRSKEGLEFDEFYIFIRLVLPQLDDVRKSFGLKEVLLGKIYSELLSLNDTEMKRLRYYKDPNKALANINTPKGIQVGNFPSVLYYTLASRLSCTESSMTMVQVNEWLDLLWGSQDDNKRRYELFQRIINECPPLHHKWIVKLVLKNLEFSIGYETILKMIHPTGAELYNSNGQLRLTLEEVWSKTTPASLPLAGGVTRNPKPMLAKAVSLEQVPNTCRSLVDGSMTAVAIEPKLDGERLLCRYKRASEDDDVELLLYTRSGNSDYPSMYIPYLKTFFDGAISST
;
A
#
# COMPACT_ATOMS: atom_id res chain seq x y z
N MET A 1 18.31 13.19 6.28
CA MET A 1 16.90 13.47 5.91
C MET A 1 16.75 13.44 4.39
N ILE A 2 15.80 12.66 3.88
CA ILE A 2 15.63 12.42 2.43
C ILE A 2 14.65 13.43 1.84
N LEU A 3 15.00 14.05 0.71
CA LEU A 3 14.11 14.94 -0.02
C LEU A 3 13.06 14.11 -0.78
N PHE A 4 11.83 14.62 -0.83
CA PHE A 4 10.78 13.95 -1.60
C PHE A 4 11.06 13.96 -3.11
N GLN A 5 11.79 14.98 -3.58
CA GLN A 5 12.28 15.07 -4.96
C GLN A 5 13.10 13.83 -5.34
N ASP A 6 13.98 13.33 -4.45
CA ASP A 6 14.81 12.16 -4.71
C ASP A 6 13.95 10.90 -4.96
N LEU A 7 12.90 10.69 -4.13
CA LEU A 7 11.96 9.59 -4.33
C LEU A 7 11.22 9.73 -5.67
N CYS A 8 10.79 10.94 -6.01
CA CYS A 8 10.07 11.20 -7.25
C CYS A 8 10.93 10.88 -8.48
N GLU A 9 12.17 11.39 -8.53
CA GLU A 9 13.09 11.18 -9.65
C GLU A 9 13.53 9.73 -9.81
N VAL A 10 13.91 9.08 -8.70
CA VAL A 10 14.22 7.65 -8.72
C VAL A 10 13.00 6.86 -9.17
N GLY A 11 11.82 7.23 -8.67
CA GLY A 11 10.58 6.57 -9.03
C GLY A 11 10.24 6.67 -10.52
N GLU A 12 10.44 7.84 -11.15
CA GLU A 12 10.26 8.01 -12.60
C GLU A 12 11.18 7.05 -13.36
N ARG A 13 12.47 7.01 -13.00
CA ARG A 13 13.47 6.14 -13.64
C ARG A 13 13.14 4.65 -13.48
N VAL A 14 12.65 4.25 -12.30
CA VAL A 14 12.24 2.86 -12.04
C VAL A 14 11.03 2.48 -12.91
N CYS A 15 10.03 3.36 -13.01
CA CYS A 15 8.84 3.16 -13.84
C CYS A 15 9.15 3.15 -15.34
N GLU A 16 10.15 3.91 -15.79
CA GLU A 16 10.55 4.00 -17.20
C GLU A 16 11.33 2.77 -17.65
N VAL A 17 12.42 2.42 -16.96
CA VAL A 17 13.35 1.37 -17.42
C VAL A 17 12.79 -0.04 -17.17
N LYS A 18 12.09 -0.24 -16.05
CA LYS A 18 11.50 -1.53 -15.62
C LYS A 18 12.54 -2.67 -15.52
N GLY A 19 12.06 -3.88 -15.25
CA GLY A 19 12.86 -5.10 -15.27
C GLY A 19 14.00 -5.16 -14.25
N THR A 20 15.12 -5.77 -14.63
CA THR A 20 16.29 -5.94 -13.74
C THR A 20 16.97 -4.62 -13.42
N THR A 21 17.07 -3.72 -14.39
CA THR A 21 17.70 -2.41 -14.19
C THR A 21 16.88 -1.53 -13.25
N GLY A 22 15.55 -1.49 -13.41
CA GLY A 22 14.66 -0.77 -12.48
C GLY A 22 14.77 -1.32 -11.04
N ARG A 23 14.84 -2.66 -10.89
CA ARG A 23 15.08 -3.30 -9.58
C ARG A 23 16.41 -2.86 -8.96
N ARG A 24 17.49 -2.80 -9.75
CA ARG A 24 18.81 -2.36 -9.27
C ARG A 24 18.78 -0.89 -8.82
N ILE A 25 18.17 0.00 -9.60
CA ILE A 25 18.05 1.42 -9.26
C ILE A 25 17.30 1.59 -7.93
N LEU A 26 16.18 0.88 -7.75
CA LEU A 26 15.41 0.94 -6.51
C LEU A 26 16.21 0.37 -5.32
N TYR A 27 16.91 -0.75 -5.52
CA TYR A 27 17.77 -1.34 -4.50
C TYR A 27 18.86 -0.36 -4.04
N GLU A 28 19.61 0.23 -4.97
CA GLU A 28 20.66 1.21 -4.68
C GLU A 28 20.11 2.43 -3.94
N PHE A 29 18.93 2.92 -4.35
CA PHE A 29 18.27 4.01 -3.67
C PHE A 29 17.87 3.65 -2.24
N ILE A 30 17.32 2.45 -2.00
CA ILE A 30 16.95 1.99 -0.65
C ILE A 30 18.19 1.84 0.24
N GLN A 31 19.27 1.22 -0.26
CA GLN A 31 20.49 1.02 0.52
C GLN A 31 21.13 2.36 0.90
N ARG A 32 21.34 3.25 -0.08
CA ARG A 32 21.92 4.58 0.16
C ARG A 32 21.05 5.42 1.09
N SER A 33 19.73 5.37 0.92
CA SER A 33 18.79 6.13 1.75
C SER A 33 18.73 5.63 3.18
N LYS A 34 19.02 4.35 3.43
CA LYS A 34 19.02 3.77 4.78
C LYS A 34 20.20 4.28 5.63
N GLU A 35 21.31 4.65 5.01
CA GLU A 35 22.50 5.14 5.71
C GLU A 35 22.21 6.48 6.41
N GLY A 36 22.38 6.51 7.74
CA GLY A 36 22.21 7.72 8.55
C GLY A 36 20.77 8.11 8.87
N LEU A 37 19.78 7.23 8.63
CA LEU A 37 18.43 7.41 9.14
C LEU A 37 18.26 6.81 10.53
N GLU A 38 17.47 7.50 11.36
CA GLU A 38 16.87 6.87 12.54
C GLU A 38 15.70 5.96 12.15
N PHE A 39 15.30 5.08 13.06
CA PHE A 39 14.28 4.06 12.77
C PHE A 39 12.95 4.65 12.28
N ASP A 40 12.45 5.72 12.91
CA ASP A 40 11.17 6.33 12.53
C ASP A 40 11.23 6.97 11.14
N GLU A 41 12.36 7.58 10.77
CA GLU A 41 12.56 8.12 9.42
C GLU A 41 12.64 6.98 8.39
N PHE A 42 13.31 5.88 8.74
CA PHE A 42 13.37 4.69 7.91
C PHE A 42 11.98 4.05 7.71
N TYR A 43 11.17 3.97 8.77
CA TYR A 43 9.78 3.53 8.68
C TYR A 43 8.97 4.41 7.73
N ILE A 44 9.07 5.74 7.87
CA ILE A 44 8.40 6.70 6.97
C ILE A 44 8.87 6.50 5.53
N PHE A 45 10.18 6.37 5.31
CA PHE A 45 10.76 6.15 3.98
C PHE A 45 10.15 4.91 3.31
N ILE A 46 10.20 3.75 3.98
CA ILE A 46 9.70 2.50 3.43
C ILE A 46 8.17 2.51 3.29
N ARG A 47 7.45 3.13 4.22
CA ARG A 47 5.99 3.33 4.14
C ARG A 47 5.59 4.09 2.88
N LEU A 48 6.38 5.09 2.47
CA LEU A 48 6.13 5.84 1.23
C LEU A 48 6.60 5.09 -0.02
N VAL A 49 7.61 4.20 0.07
CA VAL A 49 8.01 3.30 -1.04
C VAL A 49 7.03 2.13 -1.22
N LEU A 50 6.33 1.74 -0.16
CA LEU A 50 5.35 0.64 -0.13
C LEU A 50 3.99 1.10 0.44
N PRO A 51 3.32 2.09 -0.17
CA PRO A 51 2.09 2.67 0.37
C PRO A 51 0.93 1.67 0.45
N GLN A 52 0.96 0.59 -0.34
CA GLN A 52 0.02 -0.52 -0.26
C GLN A 52 0.16 -1.36 1.02
N LEU A 53 1.30 -1.28 1.72
CA LEU A 53 1.52 -1.94 3.01
C LEU A 53 1.30 -0.99 4.20
N ASP A 54 0.85 0.25 3.95
CA ASP A 54 0.44 1.20 4.98
C ASP A 54 -0.87 0.74 5.63
N ASP A 55 -0.73 0.10 6.79
CA ASP A 55 -1.79 -0.48 7.61
C ASP A 55 -2.50 0.55 8.50
N VAL A 56 -1.85 1.67 8.79
CA VAL A 56 -2.42 2.80 9.55
C VAL A 56 -3.38 3.62 8.67
N ARG A 57 -2.91 4.12 7.53
CA ARG A 57 -3.73 4.93 6.60
C ARG A 57 -4.43 4.04 5.58
N LYS A 58 -5.37 3.19 5.99
CA LYS A 58 -5.96 2.15 5.12
C LYS A 58 -6.53 2.69 3.80
N SER A 59 -7.28 3.79 3.86
CA SER A 59 -7.87 4.49 2.71
C SER A 59 -7.85 5.98 2.96
N PHE A 60 -7.66 6.78 1.91
CA PHE A 60 -7.81 8.25 1.96
C PHE A 60 -9.20 8.72 1.53
N GLY A 61 -10.10 7.81 1.13
CA GLY A 61 -11.40 8.18 0.56
C GLY A 61 -11.32 8.90 -0.79
N LEU A 62 -10.15 8.85 -1.45
CA LEU A 62 -9.87 9.58 -2.69
C LEU A 62 -9.66 8.64 -3.86
N LYS A 63 -10.28 9.00 -4.99
CA LYS A 63 -10.15 8.33 -6.30
C LYS A 63 -9.88 9.38 -7.36
N GLU A 64 -9.43 8.92 -8.53
CA GLU A 64 -9.00 9.72 -9.67
C GLU A 64 -10.04 10.79 -10.05
N VAL A 65 -11.33 10.44 -10.08
CA VAL A 65 -12.40 11.38 -10.43
C VAL A 65 -12.51 12.53 -9.42
N LEU A 66 -12.48 12.21 -8.11
CA LEU A 66 -12.57 13.23 -7.06
C LEU A 66 -11.30 14.08 -6.98
N LEU A 67 -10.12 13.45 -7.13
CA LEU A 67 -8.86 14.17 -7.24
C LEU A 67 -8.87 15.13 -8.42
N GLY A 68 -9.32 14.67 -9.60
CA GLY A 68 -9.47 15.51 -10.79
C GLY A 68 -10.41 16.70 -10.55
N LYS A 69 -11.52 16.49 -9.84
CA LYS A 69 -12.44 17.56 -9.43
C LYS A 69 -11.77 18.58 -8.51
N ILE A 70 -11.08 18.13 -7.45
CA ILE A 70 -10.39 19.01 -6.50
C ILE A 70 -9.35 19.89 -7.23
N TYR A 71 -8.48 19.27 -8.04
CA TYR A 71 -7.49 20.02 -8.83
C TYR A 71 -8.15 20.98 -9.82
N SER A 72 -9.25 20.58 -10.45
CA SER A 72 -9.98 21.43 -11.39
C SER A 72 -10.53 22.70 -10.74
N GLU A 73 -11.11 22.56 -9.55
CA GLU A 73 -11.69 23.68 -8.81
C GLU A 73 -10.60 24.61 -8.23
N LEU A 74 -9.57 24.06 -7.58
CA LEU A 74 -8.51 24.86 -6.95
C LEU A 74 -7.64 25.61 -7.97
N LEU A 75 -7.40 25.04 -9.14
CA LEU A 75 -6.60 25.68 -10.20
C LEU A 75 -7.43 26.44 -11.22
N SER A 76 -8.76 26.45 -11.07
CA SER A 76 -9.68 27.05 -12.04
C SER A 76 -9.39 26.60 -13.48
N LEU A 77 -9.29 25.28 -13.67
CA LEU A 77 -8.94 24.68 -14.96
C LEU A 77 -10.02 24.99 -16.01
N ASN A 78 -9.60 25.17 -17.27
CA ASN A 78 -10.54 25.38 -18.36
C ASN A 78 -11.27 24.06 -18.72
N ASP A 79 -12.36 24.16 -19.48
CA ASP A 79 -13.18 23.00 -19.85
C ASP A 79 -12.39 21.87 -20.54
N THR A 80 -11.37 22.19 -21.34
CA THR A 80 -10.53 21.18 -21.99
C THR A 80 -9.68 20.43 -20.96
N GLU A 81 -9.03 21.14 -20.04
CA GLU A 81 -8.21 20.55 -18.98
C GLU A 81 -9.05 19.75 -17.98
N MET A 82 -10.22 20.26 -17.60
CA MET A 82 -11.16 19.53 -16.73
C MET A 82 -11.61 18.21 -17.38
N LYS A 83 -11.95 18.24 -18.67
CA LYS A 83 -12.28 17.03 -19.45
C LYS A 83 -11.09 16.07 -19.53
N ARG A 84 -9.87 16.60 -19.63
CA ARG A 84 -8.64 15.78 -19.62
C ARG A 84 -8.51 14.95 -18.36
N LEU A 85 -8.67 15.58 -17.18
CA LEU A 85 -8.58 14.89 -15.89
C LEU A 85 -9.76 13.94 -15.67
N ARG A 86 -10.98 14.36 -16.01
CA ARG A 86 -12.19 13.56 -15.84
C ARG A 86 -12.21 12.31 -16.73
N TYR A 87 -11.75 12.44 -17.97
CA TYR A 87 -11.75 11.38 -18.97
C TYR A 87 -10.32 10.93 -19.30
N TYR A 88 -9.45 10.82 -18.28
CA TYR A 88 -8.03 10.49 -18.44
C TYR A 88 -7.75 9.16 -19.17
N LYS A 89 -8.76 8.29 -19.27
CA LYS A 89 -8.71 7.00 -20.01
C LYS A 89 -9.03 7.13 -21.50
N ASP A 90 -9.71 8.20 -21.93
CA ASP A 90 -10.03 8.45 -23.33
C ASP A 90 -8.89 9.23 -23.99
N PRO A 91 -8.15 8.66 -24.97
CA PRO A 91 -7.06 9.35 -25.64
C PRO A 91 -7.45 10.68 -26.27
N ASN A 92 -8.66 10.79 -26.82
CA ASN A 92 -9.13 11.99 -27.49
C ASN A 92 -9.31 13.16 -26.51
N LYS A 93 -9.66 12.85 -25.26
CA LYS A 93 -9.83 13.85 -24.19
C LYS A 93 -8.53 14.06 -23.43
N ALA A 94 -7.81 12.99 -23.10
CA ALA A 94 -6.58 12.99 -22.32
C ALA A 94 -5.42 13.73 -23.02
N LEU A 95 -5.41 13.76 -24.36
CA LEU A 95 -4.35 14.41 -25.15
C LEU A 95 -4.81 15.72 -25.82
N ALA A 96 -6.04 16.16 -25.55
CA ALA A 96 -6.61 17.36 -26.18
C ALA A 96 -5.73 18.59 -25.91
N ASN A 97 -5.39 19.30 -27.00
CA ASN A 97 -4.56 20.52 -27.01
C ASN A 97 -3.16 20.36 -26.38
N ILE A 98 -2.58 19.16 -26.46
CA ILE A 98 -1.19 18.92 -26.07
C ILE A 98 -0.31 18.82 -27.31
N ASN A 99 0.56 19.82 -27.49
CA ASN A 99 1.46 19.91 -28.65
C ASN A 99 2.56 18.83 -28.65
N THR A 100 2.87 18.25 -27.49
CA THR A 100 3.92 17.22 -27.37
C THR A 100 3.46 16.10 -26.44
N PRO A 101 2.71 15.11 -26.95
CA PRO A 101 2.17 14.01 -26.13
C PRO A 101 3.22 12.95 -25.76
N LYS A 102 4.50 13.15 -26.11
CA LYS A 102 5.57 12.19 -25.77
C LYS A 102 5.70 12.06 -24.25
N GLY A 103 5.57 10.83 -23.76
CA GLY A 103 5.64 10.50 -22.33
C GLY A 103 4.30 10.53 -21.58
N ILE A 104 3.21 11.01 -22.21
CA ILE A 104 1.88 10.93 -21.60
C ILE A 104 1.35 9.51 -21.67
N GLN A 105 1.08 8.93 -20.51
CA GLN A 105 0.47 7.61 -20.41
C GLN A 105 -1.05 7.78 -20.29
N VAL A 106 -1.76 7.74 -21.42
CA VAL A 106 -3.24 7.74 -21.41
C VAL A 106 -3.73 6.54 -20.61
N GLY A 107 -4.76 6.75 -19.78
CA GLY A 107 -5.24 5.76 -18.82
C GLY A 107 -4.47 5.72 -17.50
N ASN A 108 -3.41 6.53 -17.36
CA ASN A 108 -2.69 6.77 -16.12
C ASN A 108 -3.04 8.18 -15.59
N PHE A 109 -3.90 8.26 -14.57
CA PHE A 109 -4.34 9.54 -14.03
C PHE A 109 -3.17 10.41 -13.50
N PRO A 110 -2.21 9.89 -12.71
CA PRO A 110 -1.06 10.68 -12.26
C PRO A 110 -0.25 11.29 -13.42
N SER A 111 -0.02 10.54 -14.50
CA SER A 111 0.65 11.04 -15.71
C SER A 111 -0.14 12.18 -16.33
N VAL A 112 -1.44 11.98 -16.61
CA VAL A 112 -2.29 13.01 -17.21
C VAL A 112 -2.38 14.27 -16.33
N LEU A 113 -2.41 14.10 -15.00
CA LEU A 113 -2.36 15.18 -14.04
C LEU A 113 -1.05 15.97 -14.16
N TYR A 114 0.10 15.31 -14.11
CA TYR A 114 1.41 15.95 -14.24
C TYR A 114 1.49 16.89 -15.45
N TYR A 115 1.08 16.40 -16.63
CA TYR A 115 1.12 17.21 -17.85
C TYR A 115 0.13 18.37 -17.83
N THR A 116 -1.01 18.22 -17.15
CA THR A 116 -1.98 19.32 -16.97
C THR A 116 -1.45 20.38 -16.03
N LEU A 117 -0.68 19.98 -15.01
CA LEU A 117 -0.10 20.89 -14.03
C LEU A 117 1.19 21.57 -14.52
N ALA A 118 1.98 20.90 -15.35
CA ALA A 118 3.26 21.41 -15.84
C ALA A 118 3.16 22.75 -16.60
N SER A 119 2.02 23.03 -17.24
CA SER A 119 1.76 24.30 -17.91
C SER A 119 1.14 25.38 -16.99
N ARG A 120 0.87 25.05 -15.73
CA ARG A 120 0.08 25.89 -14.80
C ARG A 120 0.85 26.28 -13.54
N LEU A 121 1.63 25.36 -12.98
CA LEU A 121 2.37 25.61 -11.75
C LEU A 121 3.69 26.30 -12.05
N SER A 122 3.97 27.37 -11.31
CA SER A 122 5.24 28.11 -11.36
C SER A 122 6.31 27.53 -10.44
N CYS A 123 5.92 26.71 -9.45
CA CYS A 123 6.85 26.05 -8.55
C CYS A 123 7.65 24.99 -9.33
N THR A 124 8.95 25.18 -9.46
CA THR A 124 9.85 24.25 -10.15
C THR A 124 10.69 23.41 -9.19
N GLU A 125 10.94 23.93 -7.99
CA GLU A 125 11.77 23.30 -6.97
C GLU A 125 11.04 23.27 -5.62
N SER A 126 11.34 22.28 -4.80
CA SER A 126 10.82 22.18 -3.44
C SER A 126 11.82 21.45 -2.56
N SER A 127 12.09 22.00 -1.38
CA SER A 127 12.92 21.39 -0.35
C SER A 127 12.14 20.44 0.56
N MET A 128 10.93 20.03 0.13
CA MET A 128 10.05 19.18 0.91
C MET A 128 10.69 17.82 1.17
N THR A 129 10.66 17.43 2.43
CA THR A 129 11.22 16.18 2.92
C THR A 129 10.17 15.07 2.93
N MET A 130 10.60 13.83 2.93
CA MET A 130 9.68 12.69 3.03
C MET A 130 8.87 12.68 4.34
N VAL A 131 9.44 13.21 5.42
CA VAL A 131 8.76 13.37 6.71
C VAL A 131 7.58 14.34 6.58
N GLN A 132 7.80 15.50 5.96
CA GLN A 132 6.74 16.49 5.73
C GLN A 132 5.63 15.94 4.81
N VAL A 133 5.99 15.18 3.76
CA VAL A 133 4.99 14.49 2.92
C VAL A 133 4.19 13.48 3.74
N ASN A 134 4.84 12.73 4.64
CA ASN A 134 4.14 11.82 5.52
C ASN A 134 3.14 12.54 6.44
N GLU A 135 3.54 13.67 7.04
CA GLU A 135 2.65 14.49 7.87
C GLU A 135 1.45 15.00 7.08
N TRP A 136 1.65 15.44 5.83
CA TRP A 136 0.56 15.87 4.96
C TRP A 136 -0.41 14.75 4.63
N LEU A 137 0.10 13.54 4.39
CA LEU A 137 -0.73 12.35 4.20
C LEU A 137 -1.47 11.98 5.49
N ASP A 138 -0.86 12.13 6.67
CA ASP A 138 -1.55 11.90 7.95
C ASP A 138 -2.69 12.93 8.17
N LEU A 139 -2.46 14.20 7.86
CA LEU A 139 -3.49 15.25 7.87
C LEU A 139 -4.61 14.98 6.86
N LEU A 140 -4.25 14.55 5.66
CA LEU A 140 -5.21 14.22 4.60
C LEU A 140 -6.08 13.04 5.02
N TRP A 141 -5.48 11.98 5.56
CA TRP A 141 -6.19 10.82 6.09
C TRP A 141 -7.15 11.19 7.23
N GLY A 142 -6.74 12.09 8.13
CA GLY A 142 -7.61 12.63 9.19
C GLY A 142 -8.73 13.56 8.70
N SER A 143 -8.76 13.94 7.42
CA SER A 143 -9.76 14.82 6.80
C SER A 143 -10.74 14.09 5.86
N GLN A 144 -10.93 12.78 6.05
CA GLN A 144 -11.79 11.96 5.18
C GLN A 144 -13.27 12.41 5.17
N ASP A 145 -13.76 12.95 6.28
CA ASP A 145 -15.14 13.45 6.39
C ASP A 145 -15.23 14.98 6.32
N ASP A 146 -14.09 15.68 6.21
CA ASP A 146 -14.03 17.15 6.13
C ASP A 146 -13.50 17.60 4.77
N ASN A 147 -14.43 17.86 3.85
CA ASN A 147 -14.11 18.36 2.52
C ASN A 147 -13.42 19.74 2.56
N LYS A 148 -13.76 20.61 3.52
CA LYS A 148 -13.15 21.95 3.58
C LYS A 148 -11.66 21.83 3.90
N ARG A 149 -11.32 21.10 4.97
CA ARG A 149 -9.93 20.86 5.38
C ARG A 149 -9.15 20.14 4.29
N ARG A 150 -9.77 19.20 3.59
CA ARG A 150 -9.17 18.54 2.43
C ARG A 150 -8.79 19.53 1.33
N TYR A 151 -9.70 20.44 0.95
CA TYR A 151 -9.44 21.43 -0.08
C TYR A 151 -8.34 22.41 0.36
N GLU A 152 -8.32 22.83 1.63
CA GLU A 152 -7.24 23.65 2.20
C GLU A 152 -5.88 22.93 2.12
N LEU A 153 -5.83 21.63 2.43
CA LEU A 153 -4.60 20.84 2.29
C LEU A 153 -4.14 20.75 0.83
N PHE A 154 -5.04 20.48 -0.13
CA PHE A 154 -4.66 20.46 -1.54
C PHE A 154 -4.25 21.84 -2.06
N GLN A 155 -4.87 22.92 -1.58
CA GLN A 155 -4.45 24.28 -1.92
C GLN A 155 -3.02 24.55 -1.41
N ARG A 156 -2.70 24.09 -0.21
CA ARG A 156 -1.34 24.16 0.33
C ARG A 156 -0.35 23.36 -0.52
N ILE A 157 -0.69 22.12 -0.88
CA ILE A 157 0.13 21.28 -1.76
C ILE A 157 0.39 22.01 -3.09
N ILE A 158 -0.65 22.60 -3.71
CA ILE A 158 -0.54 23.36 -4.97
C ILE A 158 0.45 24.52 -4.90
N ASN A 159 0.53 25.19 -3.75
CA ASN A 159 1.36 26.37 -3.59
C ASN A 159 2.84 26.04 -3.30
N GLU A 160 3.13 24.85 -2.74
CA GLU A 160 4.47 24.50 -2.21
C GLU A 160 5.18 23.37 -3.00
N CYS A 161 4.50 22.73 -3.96
CA CYS A 161 5.01 21.57 -4.68
C CYS A 161 5.15 21.79 -6.19
N PRO A 162 6.23 21.30 -6.81
CA PRO A 162 6.33 21.21 -8.27
C PRO A 162 5.37 20.15 -8.84
N PRO A 163 5.03 20.21 -10.14
CA PRO A 163 4.16 19.24 -10.81
C PRO A 163 4.54 17.77 -10.57
N LEU A 164 5.84 17.48 -10.48
CA LEU A 164 6.33 16.13 -10.22
C LEU A 164 5.89 15.63 -8.83
N HIS A 165 6.01 16.46 -7.79
CA HIS A 165 5.55 16.11 -6.45
C HIS A 165 4.05 15.79 -6.44
N HIS A 166 3.22 16.56 -7.16
CA HIS A 166 1.79 16.28 -7.27
C HIS A 166 1.49 14.90 -7.85
N LYS A 167 2.21 14.51 -8.91
CA LYS A 167 2.12 13.18 -9.53
C LYS A 167 2.36 12.09 -8.49
N TRP A 168 3.43 12.22 -7.71
CA TRP A 168 3.84 11.22 -6.72
C TRP A 168 2.96 11.22 -5.47
N ILE A 169 2.52 12.39 -4.98
CA ILE A 169 1.53 12.48 -3.89
C ILE A 169 0.23 11.77 -4.29
N VAL A 170 -0.25 11.98 -5.52
CA VAL A 170 -1.44 11.25 -6.01
C VAL A 170 -1.19 9.75 -6.09
N LYS A 171 -0.02 9.30 -6.55
CA LYS A 171 0.35 7.87 -6.52
C LYS A 171 0.34 7.30 -5.10
N LEU A 172 0.82 8.05 -4.11
CA LEU A 172 0.81 7.67 -2.69
C LEU A 172 -0.62 7.58 -2.14
N VAL A 173 -1.46 8.58 -2.42
CA VAL A 173 -2.88 8.62 -2.01
C VAL A 173 -3.67 7.47 -2.64
N LEU A 174 -3.42 7.16 -3.91
CA LEU A 174 -4.02 6.02 -4.61
C LEU A 174 -3.37 4.68 -4.22
N LYS A 175 -2.29 4.69 -3.42
CA LYS A 175 -1.47 3.54 -3.03
C LYS A 175 -0.98 2.71 -4.21
N ASN A 176 -0.65 3.36 -5.32
CA ASN A 176 -0.15 2.72 -6.53
C ASN A 176 1.02 3.52 -7.14
N LEU A 177 2.24 3.12 -6.82
CA LEU A 177 3.45 3.74 -7.35
C LEU A 177 3.83 3.23 -8.76
N GLU A 178 3.34 2.05 -9.14
CA GLU A 178 3.56 1.44 -10.46
C GLU A 178 5.01 1.06 -10.76
N PHE A 179 5.81 0.76 -9.73
CA PHE A 179 7.18 0.26 -9.92
C PHE A 179 7.26 -1.06 -10.71
N SER A 180 6.15 -1.79 -10.85
CA SER A 180 6.13 -3.14 -11.45
C SER A 180 7.06 -4.13 -10.72
N ILE A 181 7.35 -3.86 -9.46
CA ILE A 181 8.13 -4.69 -8.55
C ILE A 181 7.21 -5.08 -7.39
N GLY A 182 7.06 -6.37 -7.13
CA GLY A 182 6.25 -6.87 -6.03
C GLY A 182 6.80 -6.43 -4.67
N TYR A 183 5.89 -6.18 -3.71
CA TYR A 183 6.27 -5.74 -2.36
C TYR A 183 7.23 -6.73 -1.68
N GLU A 184 7.07 -8.04 -1.91
CA GLU A 184 7.95 -9.07 -1.35
C GLU A 184 9.40 -8.90 -1.82
N THR A 185 9.58 -8.55 -3.10
CA THR A 185 10.90 -8.28 -3.66
C THR A 185 11.52 -7.05 -3.01
N ILE A 186 10.73 -5.99 -2.79
CA ILE A 186 11.21 -4.76 -2.13
C ILE A 186 11.54 -5.03 -0.66
N LEU A 187 10.73 -5.81 0.06
CA LEU A 187 11.05 -6.22 1.43
C LEU A 187 12.33 -7.06 1.49
N LYS A 188 12.57 -7.93 0.49
CA LYS A 188 13.83 -8.68 0.35
C LYS A 188 15.04 -7.80 0.03
N MET A 189 14.84 -6.67 -0.66
CA MET A 189 15.90 -5.66 -0.85
C MET A 189 16.31 -5.00 0.46
N ILE A 190 15.38 -4.86 1.41
CA ILE A 190 15.65 -4.30 2.74
C ILE A 190 16.36 -5.33 3.63
N HIS A 191 15.82 -6.55 3.69
CA HIS A 191 16.35 -7.65 4.47
C HIS A 191 15.88 -8.99 3.91
N PRO A 192 16.73 -10.04 3.84
CA PRO A 192 16.36 -11.33 3.24
C PRO A 192 15.08 -11.96 3.79
N THR A 193 14.83 -11.84 5.10
CA THR A 193 13.63 -12.38 5.78
C THR A 193 12.45 -11.40 5.83
N GLY A 194 12.59 -10.18 5.31
CA GLY A 194 11.58 -9.12 5.46
C GLY A 194 10.20 -9.51 4.89
N ALA A 195 10.18 -10.21 3.76
CA ALA A 195 8.94 -10.70 3.16
C ALA A 195 8.24 -11.77 4.03
N GLU A 196 8.99 -12.70 4.59
CA GLU A 196 8.47 -13.77 5.44
C GLU A 196 7.94 -13.22 6.77
N LEU A 197 8.69 -12.30 7.38
CA LEU A 197 8.27 -11.59 8.58
C LEU A 197 6.95 -10.84 8.34
N TYR A 198 6.87 -10.05 7.28
CA TYR A 198 5.62 -9.34 6.94
C TYR A 198 4.46 -10.31 6.68
N ASN A 199 4.69 -11.39 5.94
CA ASN A 199 3.65 -12.39 5.69
C ASN A 199 3.18 -13.09 6.99
N SER A 200 4.03 -13.17 8.03
CA SER A 200 3.69 -13.77 9.32
C SER A 200 2.89 -12.85 10.27
N ASN A 201 3.09 -11.53 10.19
CA ASN A 201 2.51 -10.58 11.15
C ASN A 201 1.53 -9.57 10.53
N GLY A 202 1.63 -9.30 9.23
CA GLY A 202 0.77 -8.37 8.49
C GLY A 202 1.01 -6.88 8.72
N GLN A 203 2.00 -6.52 9.53
CA GLN A 203 2.26 -5.15 9.99
C GLN A 203 3.64 -4.67 9.50
N LEU A 204 3.66 -3.57 8.76
CA LEU A 204 4.89 -3.04 8.18
C LEU A 204 5.84 -2.55 9.27
N ARG A 205 5.33 -1.79 10.25
CA ARG A 205 6.16 -1.21 11.32
C ARG A 205 6.88 -2.29 12.11
N LEU A 206 6.15 -3.28 12.64
CA LEU A 206 6.72 -4.41 13.38
C LEU A 206 7.75 -5.18 12.56
N THR A 207 7.48 -5.39 11.26
CA THR A 207 8.44 -6.06 10.37
C THR A 207 9.73 -5.25 10.25
N LEU A 208 9.62 -3.94 10.10
CA LEU A 208 10.78 -3.06 9.99
C LEU A 208 11.56 -2.95 11.31
N GLU A 209 10.88 -2.90 12.46
CA GLU A 209 11.51 -2.94 13.80
C GLU A 209 12.33 -4.22 13.99
N GLU A 210 11.78 -5.36 13.56
CA GLU A 210 12.45 -6.66 13.70
C GLU A 210 13.70 -6.78 12.80
N VAL A 211 13.65 -6.30 11.55
CA VAL A 211 14.82 -6.30 10.66
C VAL A 211 15.81 -5.18 10.96
N TRP A 212 15.37 -4.12 11.66
CA TRP A 212 16.23 -3.04 12.09
C TRP A 212 17.09 -3.43 13.30
N SER A 213 16.46 -4.11 14.27
CA SER A 213 17.11 -4.55 15.51
C SER A 213 18.03 -5.77 15.33
N LYS A 214 17.78 -6.61 14.32
CA LYS A 214 18.50 -7.86 14.12
C LYS A 214 19.44 -7.77 12.91
N THR A 215 20.75 -7.76 13.16
CA THR A 215 21.78 -7.79 12.11
C THR A 215 21.88 -9.17 11.43
N THR A 216 21.41 -10.22 12.10
CA THR A 216 21.34 -11.59 11.59
C THR A 216 19.89 -12.04 11.36
N PRO A 217 19.62 -12.88 10.34
CA PRO A 217 18.30 -13.44 10.14
C PRO A 217 17.89 -14.24 11.38
N ALA A 218 16.99 -13.70 12.20
CA ALA A 218 16.41 -14.51 13.27
C ALA A 218 15.52 -15.58 12.65
N SER A 219 15.53 -16.76 13.29
CA SER A 219 14.42 -17.69 13.19
C SER A 219 13.12 -16.92 13.45
N LEU A 220 12.14 -17.11 12.56
CA LEU A 220 10.80 -16.55 12.68
C LEU A 220 10.31 -16.79 14.11
N PRO A 221 9.93 -15.74 14.87
CA PRO A 221 9.29 -15.96 16.15
C PRO A 221 8.02 -16.79 15.89
N LEU A 222 7.94 -17.98 16.50
CA LEU A 222 6.69 -18.73 16.55
C LEU A 222 5.62 -17.77 17.06
N ALA A 223 4.55 -17.62 16.27
CA ALA A 223 3.30 -16.93 16.57
C ALA A 223 3.17 -16.46 18.04
N GLY A 224 3.75 -15.31 18.37
CA GLY A 224 3.83 -14.78 19.73
C GLY A 224 3.33 -13.35 19.75
N GLY A 225 2.05 -13.19 20.02
CA GLY A 225 1.38 -11.90 20.12
C GLY A 225 -0.06 -11.97 19.59
N VAL A 226 -1.00 -11.57 20.42
CA VAL A 226 -2.46 -11.56 20.16
C VAL A 226 -2.81 -10.67 18.96
N THR A 227 -1.97 -9.70 18.61
CA THR A 227 -2.20 -8.66 17.58
C THR A 227 -1.65 -8.96 16.18
N ARG A 228 -0.96 -10.10 15.96
CA ARG A 228 -0.37 -10.44 14.65
C ARG A 228 -1.43 -11.01 13.70
N ASN A 229 -1.43 -10.59 12.45
CA ASN A 229 -2.37 -11.08 11.45
C ASN A 229 -1.65 -11.66 10.22
N PRO A 230 -1.35 -12.97 10.22
CA PRO A 230 -0.66 -13.60 9.10
C PRO A 230 -1.50 -13.54 7.83
N LYS A 231 -0.83 -13.35 6.69
CA LYS A 231 -1.50 -13.43 5.40
C LYS A 231 -2.01 -14.85 5.17
N PRO A 232 -3.28 -15.03 4.75
CA PRO A 232 -3.82 -16.36 4.51
C PRO A 232 -3.12 -17.00 3.30
N MET A 233 -2.88 -18.31 3.40
CA MET A 233 -2.43 -19.11 2.27
C MET A 233 -3.47 -19.08 1.15
N LEU A 234 -3.01 -18.95 -0.10
CA LEU A 234 -3.85 -18.90 -1.28
C LEU A 234 -3.80 -20.23 -2.05
N ALA A 235 -4.88 -20.53 -2.76
CA ALA A 235 -4.95 -21.67 -3.66
C ALA A 235 -4.49 -21.26 -5.07
N LYS A 236 -3.66 -22.10 -5.69
CA LYS A 236 -3.32 -21.99 -7.11
C LYS A 236 -4.46 -22.57 -7.94
N ALA A 237 -4.88 -21.88 -8.99
CA ALA A 237 -5.81 -22.44 -9.96
C ALA A 237 -5.11 -23.55 -10.76
N VAL A 238 -5.74 -24.72 -10.85
CA VAL A 238 -5.23 -25.91 -11.53
C VAL A 238 -6.36 -26.48 -12.39
N SER A 239 -6.08 -26.85 -13.64
CA SER A 239 -7.08 -27.50 -14.48
C SER A 239 -7.30 -28.95 -14.03
N LEU A 240 -8.48 -29.52 -14.29
CA LEU A 240 -8.80 -30.90 -13.88
C LEU A 240 -7.77 -31.92 -14.39
N GLU A 241 -7.26 -31.73 -15.60
CA GLU A 241 -6.22 -32.56 -16.22
C GLU A 241 -4.88 -32.50 -15.48
N GLN A 242 -4.57 -31.36 -14.85
CA GLN A 242 -3.33 -31.15 -14.11
C GLN A 242 -3.41 -31.65 -12.66
N VAL A 243 -4.60 -31.92 -12.13
CA VAL A 243 -4.79 -32.36 -10.73
C VAL A 243 -3.97 -33.62 -10.42
N PRO A 244 -4.00 -34.71 -11.21
CA PRO A 244 -3.22 -35.91 -10.91
C PRO A 244 -1.71 -35.65 -10.84
N ASN A 245 -1.18 -34.86 -11.77
CA ASN A 245 0.24 -34.50 -11.79
C ASN A 245 0.62 -33.59 -10.61
N THR A 246 -0.25 -32.64 -10.26
CA THR A 246 -0.05 -31.73 -9.12
C THR A 246 -0.04 -32.52 -7.82
N CYS A 247 -1.02 -33.42 -7.61
CA CYS A 247 -1.07 -34.28 -6.42
C CYS A 247 0.18 -35.16 -6.31
N ARG A 248 0.62 -35.81 -7.40
CA ARG A 248 1.85 -36.61 -7.39
C ARG A 248 3.08 -35.79 -6.99
N SER A 249 3.25 -34.60 -7.57
CA SER A 249 4.38 -33.73 -7.26
C SER A 249 4.44 -33.27 -5.79
N LEU A 250 3.29 -33.25 -5.10
CA LEU A 250 3.21 -32.92 -3.67
C LEU A 250 3.56 -34.12 -2.78
N VAL A 251 3.18 -35.33 -3.21
CA VAL A 251 3.40 -36.59 -2.48
C VAL A 251 4.84 -37.10 -2.61
N ASP A 252 5.51 -36.81 -3.74
CA ASP A 252 6.93 -37.15 -3.96
C ASP A 252 7.91 -36.19 -3.23
N GLY A 253 7.38 -35.21 -2.49
CA GLY A 253 8.13 -34.24 -1.69
C GLY A 253 8.14 -34.59 -0.19
N SER A 254 7.71 -33.64 0.64
CA SER A 254 7.66 -33.80 2.11
C SER A 254 6.29 -34.23 2.67
N MET A 255 5.28 -34.39 1.82
CA MET A 255 3.91 -34.71 2.25
C MET A 255 3.55 -36.16 1.95
N THR A 256 2.85 -36.82 2.87
CA THR A 256 2.51 -38.25 2.77
C THR A 256 1.14 -38.53 2.16
N ALA A 257 0.26 -37.52 2.06
CA ALA A 257 -1.07 -37.62 1.48
C ALA A 257 -1.61 -36.24 1.05
N VAL A 258 -2.59 -36.24 0.14
CA VAL A 258 -3.36 -35.05 -0.27
C VAL A 258 -4.79 -35.21 0.20
N ALA A 259 -5.30 -34.21 0.93
CA ALA A 259 -6.71 -34.13 1.32
C ALA A 259 -7.52 -33.38 0.25
N ILE A 260 -8.79 -33.77 0.07
CA ILE A 260 -9.74 -33.08 -0.79
C ILE A 260 -10.87 -32.56 0.08
N GLU A 261 -11.09 -31.26 0.03
CA GLU A 261 -12.13 -30.57 0.80
C GLU A 261 -13.04 -29.76 -0.13
N PRO A 262 -14.34 -29.64 0.17
CA PRO A 262 -15.22 -28.76 -0.59
C PRO A 262 -14.78 -27.30 -0.42
N LYS A 263 -14.61 -26.59 -1.55
CA LYS A 263 -14.35 -25.16 -1.51
C LYS A 263 -15.64 -24.42 -1.17
N LEU A 264 -15.75 -23.99 0.08
CA LEU A 264 -16.87 -23.16 0.53
C LEU A 264 -16.87 -21.80 -0.20
N ASP A 265 -18.07 -21.35 -0.57
CA ASP A 265 -18.30 -20.05 -1.20
C ASP A 265 -18.82 -19.05 -0.16
N GLY A 266 -17.89 -18.40 0.53
CA GLY A 266 -18.15 -17.43 1.58
C GLY A 266 -16.96 -16.52 1.82
N GLU A 267 -16.99 -15.76 2.90
CA GLU A 267 -15.90 -14.85 3.26
C GLU A 267 -14.87 -15.54 4.18
N ARG A 268 -13.58 -15.32 3.90
CA ARG A 268 -12.50 -15.86 4.73
C ARG A 268 -12.40 -15.05 6.04
N LEU A 269 -12.46 -15.75 7.17
CA LEU A 269 -12.20 -15.21 8.50
C LEU A 269 -11.05 -15.96 9.16
N LEU A 270 -10.10 -15.22 9.72
CA LEU A 270 -9.14 -15.73 10.69
C LEU A 270 -9.66 -15.39 12.08
N CYS A 271 -10.01 -16.41 12.86
CA CYS A 271 -10.40 -16.27 14.25
C CYS A 271 -9.19 -16.56 15.14
N ARG A 272 -8.83 -15.60 15.99
CA ARG A 272 -7.92 -15.80 17.11
C ARG A 272 -8.71 -15.82 18.40
N TYR A 273 -8.39 -16.80 19.21
CA TYR A 273 -9.04 -17.07 20.48
C TYR A 273 -7.98 -17.04 21.59
N LYS A 274 -8.27 -16.31 22.66
CA LYS A 274 -7.50 -16.33 23.90
C LYS A 274 -8.44 -16.46 25.09
N ARG A 275 -8.16 -17.42 25.96
CA ARG A 275 -8.86 -17.59 27.25
C ARG A 275 -8.21 -16.67 28.28
N ALA A 276 -8.99 -15.84 28.96
CA ALA A 276 -8.54 -15.08 30.12
C ALA A 276 -8.39 -16.04 31.32
N SER A 277 -7.42 -15.77 32.19
CA SER A 277 -6.97 -16.71 33.21
C SER A 277 -7.82 -16.78 34.49
N GLU A 278 -8.80 -15.89 34.68
CA GLU A 278 -9.50 -15.79 35.97
C GLU A 278 -11.03 -15.98 35.94
N ASP A 279 -11.73 -15.78 34.82
CA ASP A 279 -13.23 -15.81 34.79
C ASP A 279 -13.85 -16.56 33.59
N ASP A 280 -13.11 -17.45 32.90
CA ASP A 280 -13.56 -18.09 31.64
C ASP A 280 -13.90 -17.13 30.49
N ASP A 281 -13.61 -15.85 30.65
CA ASP A 281 -13.78 -14.84 29.62
C ASP A 281 -12.90 -15.14 28.39
N VAL A 282 -13.50 -14.90 27.22
CA VAL A 282 -12.87 -15.16 25.93
C VAL A 282 -12.62 -13.85 25.21
N GLU A 283 -11.36 -13.64 24.79
CA GLU A 283 -11.00 -12.59 23.85
C GLU A 283 -10.98 -13.19 22.44
N LEU A 284 -11.85 -12.67 21.56
CA LEU A 284 -11.92 -13.06 20.15
C LEU A 284 -11.46 -11.91 19.26
N LEU A 285 -10.48 -12.19 18.40
CA LEU A 285 -10.06 -11.28 17.34
C LEU A 285 -10.35 -11.90 15.98
N LEU A 286 -11.08 -11.17 15.16
CA LEU A 286 -11.47 -11.59 13.82
C LEU A 286 -10.80 -10.73 12.77
N TYR A 287 -10.10 -11.38 11.83
CA TYR A 287 -9.47 -10.72 10.71
C TYR A 287 -10.00 -11.25 9.39
N THR A 288 -10.26 -10.35 8.44
CA THR A 288 -10.57 -10.72 7.06
C THR A 288 -9.34 -11.16 6.30
N ARG A 289 -9.53 -11.62 5.05
CA ARG A 289 -8.43 -11.90 4.11
C ARG A 289 -7.44 -10.75 3.93
N SER A 290 -7.92 -9.51 3.88
CA SER A 290 -7.07 -8.31 3.74
C SER A 290 -6.54 -7.80 5.07
N GLY A 291 -6.96 -8.42 6.18
CA GLY A 291 -6.55 -8.10 7.52
C GLY A 291 -7.26 -6.93 8.18
N ASN A 292 -8.46 -6.60 7.69
CA ASN A 292 -9.33 -5.64 8.36
C ASN A 292 -9.94 -6.25 9.63
N SER A 293 -9.97 -5.45 10.70
CA SER A 293 -10.45 -5.81 12.04
C SER A 293 -11.84 -5.22 12.37
N ASP A 294 -12.62 -4.79 11.37
CA ASP A 294 -13.96 -4.18 11.58
C ASP A 294 -15.09 -5.21 11.73
N TYR A 295 -14.79 -6.48 11.46
CA TYR A 295 -15.74 -7.59 11.49
C TYR A 295 -16.06 -8.22 12.86
N PRO A 296 -15.29 -8.02 13.96
CA PRO A 296 -15.69 -8.42 15.30
C PRO A 296 -17.12 -7.97 15.64
N SER A 297 -17.46 -6.70 15.36
CA SER A 297 -18.80 -6.16 15.65
C SER A 297 -19.94 -6.91 14.95
N MET A 298 -19.68 -7.42 13.74
CA MET A 298 -20.68 -8.08 12.90
C MET A 298 -20.84 -9.56 13.26
N TYR A 299 -19.74 -10.27 13.55
CA TYR A 299 -19.76 -11.73 13.74
C TYR A 299 -19.76 -12.17 15.21
N ILE A 300 -19.21 -11.37 16.15
CA ILE A 300 -19.19 -11.74 17.56
C ILE A 300 -20.59 -12.04 18.12
N PRO A 301 -21.66 -11.28 17.81
CA PRO A 301 -23.00 -11.61 18.30
C PRO A 301 -23.46 -13.03 17.95
N TYR A 302 -23.07 -13.54 16.79
CA TYR A 302 -23.40 -14.90 16.33
C TYR A 302 -22.45 -15.96 16.87
N LEU A 303 -21.19 -15.60 17.14
CA LEU A 303 -20.20 -16.53 17.69
C LEU A 303 -20.41 -16.76 19.18
N LYS A 304 -21.02 -15.81 19.90
CA LYS A 304 -21.38 -15.94 21.33
C LYS A 304 -22.18 -17.21 21.64
N THR A 305 -22.96 -17.74 20.71
CA THR A 305 -23.75 -18.96 20.94
C THR A 305 -22.91 -20.24 21.00
N PHE A 306 -21.62 -20.18 20.66
CA PHE A 306 -20.71 -21.32 20.61
C PHE A 306 -19.68 -21.35 21.75
N PHE A 307 -19.67 -20.34 22.63
CA PHE A 307 -18.73 -20.26 23.75
C PHE A 307 -19.48 -20.07 25.07
N ASP A 308 -19.09 -20.84 26.09
CA ASP A 308 -19.57 -20.65 27.46
C ASP A 308 -18.70 -19.58 28.15
N GLY A 309 -19.23 -18.37 28.41
CA GLY A 309 -18.51 -17.26 29.04
C GLY A 309 -18.80 -15.88 28.42
N ALA A 310 -18.31 -14.78 29.03
CA ALA A 310 -18.44 -13.46 28.41
C ALA A 310 -17.37 -13.28 27.31
N ILE A 311 -17.79 -12.85 26.13
CA ILE A 311 -16.87 -12.50 25.04
C ILE A 311 -16.56 -11.01 25.14
N SER A 312 -15.29 -10.69 25.43
CA SER A 312 -14.77 -9.34 25.29
C SER A 312 -14.33 -9.13 23.84
N SER A 313 -14.71 -7.99 23.27
CA SER A 313 -14.28 -7.54 21.94
C SER A 313 -13.30 -6.39 22.11
N THR A 314 -12.09 -6.54 21.58
CA THR A 314 -11.07 -5.49 21.44
C THR A 314 -10.82 -5.17 19.98
#